data_AF-A0A7N5KAF4-F1
#
_entry.id   AF-A0A7N5KAF4-F1
#
_cell.length_a   1.000
_cell.length_b   1.000
_cell.length_c   1.000
_cell.angle_alpha   90.00
_cell.angle_beta   90.00
_cell.angle_gamma   90.00
#
_symmetry.space_group_name_H-M   'P 1'
#
loop_
_entity.id
_entity.type
_entity.pdbx_description
1 polymer ?
#
loop_
_entity_poly.entity_id
_entity_poly.type
_entity_poly.pdbx_seq_one_letter_code
_entity_poly.pdbx_strand_id
1 'polypeptide(L)'
;MLSPPFREDNRCVEKKVFAEKTECAAKFNIHYLEENKAFVLDTDYENYLFLCVENTDAPEQSLVCQYLARTLKVDNKVMEKFDGVLKTLPVQMRIILDLTQGKEQCRV
;
A
#
# COMPACT_ATOMS: atom_id res chain seq x y z
N MET A 1 9.75 -19.92 -9.16
CA MET A 1 8.76 -19.33 -8.26
C MET A 1 9.41 -18.10 -7.65
N LEU A 2 8.92 -16.91 -7.97
CA LEU A 2 9.42 -15.67 -7.36
C LEU A 2 8.82 -15.59 -5.94
N SER A 3 9.67 -15.67 -4.93
CA SER A 3 9.27 -15.47 -3.54
C SER A 3 8.67 -14.05 -3.40
N PRO A 4 7.51 -13.86 -2.77
CA PRO A 4 7.00 -12.52 -2.51
C PRO A 4 8.00 -11.73 -1.67
N PRO A 5 8.09 -10.38 -1.81
CA PRO A 5 9.17 -9.56 -1.25
C PRO A 5 9.28 -9.57 0.29
N PHE A 6 8.27 -10.13 0.98
CA PHE A 6 8.20 -10.34 2.42
C PHE A 6 8.78 -11.68 2.88
N ARG A 7 9.18 -12.56 1.94
CA ARG A 7 9.85 -13.82 2.21
C ARG A 7 11.25 -13.83 1.61
N GLU A 8 12.25 -13.81 2.48
CA GLU A 8 13.64 -14.10 2.11
C GLU A 8 14.00 -15.47 2.67
N ASP A 9 14.51 -16.36 1.82
CA ASP A 9 14.80 -17.76 2.16
C ASP A 9 13.63 -18.49 2.85
N ASN A 10 12.40 -18.32 2.34
CA ASN A 10 11.15 -18.85 2.89
C ASN A 10 10.80 -18.40 4.32
N ARG A 11 11.50 -17.39 4.87
CA ARG A 11 11.23 -16.84 6.20
C ARG A 11 10.56 -15.48 6.09
N CYS A 12 9.66 -15.21 7.02
CA CYS A 12 9.10 -13.87 7.19
C CYS A 12 10.20 -12.93 7.68
N VAL A 13 10.45 -11.85 6.95
CA VAL A 13 11.45 -10.85 7.33
C VAL A 13 10.79 -9.48 7.51
N GLU A 14 11.24 -8.76 8.53
CA GLU A 14 10.85 -7.37 8.74
C GLU A 14 11.76 -6.45 7.92
N LYS A 15 11.15 -5.49 7.21
CA LYS A 15 11.88 -4.47 6.43
C LYS A 15 11.46 -3.09 6.90
N LYS A 16 12.44 -2.20 7.00
CA LYS A 16 12.22 -0.80 7.35
C LYS A 16 12.44 0.07 6.12
N VAL A 17 11.42 0.87 5.78
CA VAL A 17 11.49 1.86 4.70
C VAL A 17 11.44 3.25 5.34
N PHE A 18 12.41 4.09 5.01
CA PHE A 18 12.40 5.49 5.41
C PHE A 18 11.73 6.33 4.32
N ALA A 19 10.87 7.25 4.76
CA ALA A 19 10.11 8.14 3.89
C ALA A 19 10.50 9.59 4.20
N GLU A 20 11.19 10.23 3.27
CA GLU A 20 11.65 11.62 3.40
C GLU A 20 10.51 12.58 3.07
N LYS A 21 10.33 13.61 3.90
CA LYS A 21 9.30 14.63 3.67
C LYS A 21 9.57 15.41 2.39
N THR A 22 8.50 15.79 1.70
CA THR A 22 8.55 16.74 0.58
C THR A 22 7.85 18.05 0.95
N GLU A 23 7.77 19.01 0.03
CA GLU A 23 6.96 20.23 0.21
C GLU A 23 5.47 19.92 0.36
N CYS A 24 5.00 18.81 -0.24
CA CYS A 24 3.64 18.35 -0.08
C CYS A 24 3.56 17.40 1.11
N ALA A 25 2.79 17.78 2.14
CA ALA A 25 2.68 17.01 3.39
C ALA A 25 2.16 15.57 3.20
N ALA A 26 1.45 15.30 2.11
CA ALA A 26 0.92 13.98 1.78
C ALA A 26 1.87 13.13 0.92
N LYS A 27 3.03 13.65 0.49
CA LYS A 27 3.97 12.98 -0.42
C LYS A 27 5.35 12.84 0.22
N PHE A 28 5.96 11.70 -0.02
CA PHE A 28 7.25 11.33 0.54
C PHE A 28 8.14 10.67 -0.51
N ASN A 29 9.44 10.95 -0.45
CA ASN A 29 10.43 10.23 -1.23
C ASN A 29 10.81 8.96 -0.48
N ILE A 30 10.86 7.82 -1.17
CA ILE A 30 11.27 6.54 -0.61
C ILE A 30 12.36 5.91 -1.48
N HIS A 31 13.07 4.94 -0.91
CA HIS A 31 13.99 4.08 -1.66
C HIS A 31 13.67 2.63 -1.30
N TYR A 32 12.73 2.02 -2.04
CA TYR A 32 12.29 0.65 -1.77
C TYR A 32 11.95 -0.10 -3.06
N LEU A 33 12.74 -1.15 -3.36
CA LEU A 33 12.65 -1.88 -4.63
C LEU A 33 12.82 -0.91 -5.82
N GLU A 34 11.85 -0.89 -6.72
CA GLU A 34 11.79 0.01 -7.87
C GLU A 34 10.93 1.26 -7.59
N GLU A 35 10.29 1.35 -6.42
CA GLU A 35 9.43 2.48 -6.06
C GLU A 35 10.25 3.60 -5.41
N ASN A 36 9.93 4.84 -5.79
CA ASN A 36 10.66 6.03 -5.34
C ASN A 36 9.77 7.08 -4.65
N LYS A 37 8.45 6.88 -4.66
CA LYS A 37 7.50 7.80 -4.04
C LYS A 37 6.41 7.05 -3.27
N ALA A 38 6.11 7.55 -2.08
CA ALA A 38 4.95 7.16 -1.30
C ALA A 38 4.03 8.37 -1.12
N PHE A 39 2.72 8.15 -1.14
CA PHE A 39 1.76 9.21 -0.89
C PHE A 39 0.50 8.72 -0.20
N VAL A 40 -0.03 9.56 0.67
CA VAL A 40 -1.29 9.35 1.38
C VAL A 40 -2.43 9.88 0.52
N LEU A 41 -3.35 8.99 0.13
CA LEU A 41 -4.54 9.37 -0.63
C LEU A 41 -5.61 9.96 0.27
N ASP A 42 -5.86 9.33 1.42
CA ASP A 42 -6.89 9.75 2.36
C ASP A 42 -6.68 9.08 3.72
N THR A 43 -7.10 9.76 4.79
CA THR A 43 -7.07 9.23 6.15
C THR A 43 -8.00 10.05 7.05
N ASP A 44 -8.64 9.39 8.00
CA ASP A 44 -9.34 10.05 9.12
C ASP A 44 -8.47 10.13 10.39
N TYR A 45 -7.20 9.67 10.32
CA TYR A 45 -6.24 9.55 11.43
C TYR A 45 -6.66 8.61 12.58
N GLU A 46 -7.92 8.22 12.64
CA GLU A 46 -8.49 7.42 13.71
C GLU A 46 -8.63 5.96 13.34
N ASN A 47 -9.15 5.66 12.14
CA ASN A 47 -9.58 4.32 11.75
C ASN A 47 -8.86 3.79 10.51
N TYR A 48 -8.56 4.64 9.53
CA TYR A 48 -8.01 4.20 8.25
C TYR A 48 -6.95 5.13 7.66
N LEU A 49 -6.11 4.53 6.83
CA LEU A 49 -5.13 5.21 5.99
C LEU A 49 -5.09 4.52 4.62
N PHE A 50 -5.29 5.28 3.56
CA PHE A 50 -5.03 4.84 2.19
C PHE A 50 -3.64 5.34 1.78
N LEU A 51 -2.71 4.40 1.62
CA LEU A 51 -1.33 4.69 1.24
C LEU A 51 -1.03 4.05 -0.10
N CYS A 52 -0.40 4.80 -1.00
CA CYS A 52 0.10 4.27 -2.26
C CYS A 52 1.61 4.47 -2.38
N VAL A 53 2.22 3.58 -3.15
CA VAL A 53 3.60 3.68 -3.62
C VAL A 53 3.62 3.61 -5.13
N GLU A 54 4.50 4.39 -5.73
CA GLU A 54 4.72 4.41 -7.18
C GLU A 54 6.19 4.69 -7.51
N ASN A 55 6.54 4.38 -8.75
CA ASN A 55 7.77 4.77 -9.39
C ASN A 55 7.43 5.93 -10.32
N THR A 56 7.92 7.12 -10.00
CA THR A 56 7.67 8.31 -10.83
C THR A 56 8.25 8.20 -12.24
N ASP A 57 9.19 7.30 -12.47
CA ASP A 57 9.79 7.05 -13.78
C ASP A 57 8.92 6.13 -14.65
N ALA A 58 7.99 5.37 -14.04
CA ALA A 58 7.05 4.48 -14.71
C ALA A 58 5.67 4.39 -13.98
N PRO A 59 4.95 5.51 -13.80
CA PRO A 59 3.81 5.61 -12.88
C PRO A 59 2.61 4.72 -13.26
N GLU A 60 2.43 4.39 -14.54
CA GLU A 60 1.35 3.50 -15.00
C GLU A 60 1.63 2.01 -14.76
N GLN A 61 2.87 1.64 -14.43
CA GLN A 61 3.31 0.24 -14.34
C GLN A 61 3.47 -0.25 -12.90
N SER A 62 3.66 0.64 -11.92
CA SER A 62 4.08 0.25 -10.56
C SER A 62 3.20 0.80 -9.42
N LEU A 63 2.01 1.31 -9.72
CA LEU A 63 1.14 1.86 -8.67
C LEU A 63 0.54 0.75 -7.80
N VAL A 64 0.90 0.74 -6.52
CA VAL A 64 0.32 -0.14 -5.50
C VAL A 64 -0.31 0.70 -4.40
N CYS A 65 -1.58 0.45 -4.12
CA CYS A 65 -2.32 1.13 -3.05
C CYS A 65 -2.81 0.13 -2.01
N GLN A 66 -2.74 0.51 -0.73
CA GLN A 66 -3.18 -0.30 0.40
C GLN A 66 -4.14 0.47 1.29
N TYR A 67 -5.19 -0.24 1.72
CA TYR A 67 -6.03 0.17 2.84
C TYR A 67 -5.45 -0.41 4.14
N LEU A 68 -4.96 0.49 4.99
CA LEU A 68 -4.49 0.17 6.33
C LEU A 68 -5.57 0.56 7.36
N ALA A 69 -6.10 -0.44 8.06
CA ALA A 69 -7.07 -0.24 9.13
C ALA A 69 -6.37 -0.31 10.50
N ARG A 70 -6.82 0.49 11.46
CA ARG A 70 -6.29 0.46 12.83
C ARG A 70 -6.66 -0.82 13.58
N THR A 71 -7.76 -1.47 13.19
CA THR A 71 -8.21 -2.75 13.75
C THR A 71 -8.45 -3.75 12.63
N LEU A 72 -8.47 -5.04 12.95
CA LEU A 72 -8.77 -6.11 11.99
C LEU A 72 -10.25 -6.18 11.59
N LYS A 73 -11.11 -5.30 12.11
CA LYS A 73 -12.51 -5.25 11.72
C LYS A 73 -12.62 -4.59 10.36
N VAL A 74 -13.23 -5.31 9.41
CA VAL A 74 -13.54 -4.76 8.09
C VAL A 74 -14.66 -3.74 8.25
N ASP A 75 -14.38 -2.48 7.91
CA ASP A 75 -15.40 -1.45 7.74
C ASP A 75 -15.80 -1.39 6.26
N ASN A 76 -16.99 -1.88 5.95
CA ASN A 76 -17.50 -1.94 4.58
C ASN A 76 -17.63 -0.54 3.94
N LYS A 77 -17.94 0.50 4.71
CA LYS A 77 -18.07 1.87 4.17
C LYS A 77 -16.71 2.40 3.75
N VAL A 78 -15.69 2.14 4.55
CA VAL A 78 -14.31 2.52 4.22
C VAL A 78 -13.80 1.71 3.04
N MET A 79 -14.14 0.42 2.95
CA MET A 79 -13.79 -0.43 1.81
C MET A 79 -14.45 0.06 0.51
N GLU A 80 -15.73 0.42 0.54
CA GLU A 80 -16.43 1.03 -0.60
C GLU A 80 -15.81 2.38 -1.00
N LYS A 81 -15.42 3.20 -0.02
CA LYS A 81 -14.68 4.44 -0.27
C LYS A 81 -13.34 4.17 -0.94
N PHE A 82 -12.60 3.16 -0.47
CA PHE A 82 -11.33 2.76 -1.06
C PHE A 82 -11.50 2.32 -2.52
N ASP A 83 -12.48 1.46 -2.81
CA ASP A 83 -12.80 1.05 -4.18
C ASP A 83 -13.17 2.26 -5.07
N GLY A 84 -13.94 3.21 -4.53
CA GLY A 84 -14.26 4.48 -5.21
C GLY A 84 -13.02 5.30 -5.56
N VAL A 85 -12.06 5.38 -4.64
CA VAL A 85 -10.78 6.08 -4.88
C VAL A 85 -9.94 5.32 -5.92
N LEU A 86 -9.81 4.00 -5.79
CA LEU A 86 -9.10 3.17 -6.78
C LEU A 86 -9.68 3.31 -8.19
N LYS A 87 -11.00 3.53 -8.31
CA LYS A 87 -11.68 3.79 -9.58
C LYS A 87 -11.20 5.01 -10.32
N THR A 88 -10.69 6.01 -9.61
CA THR A 88 -10.16 7.25 -10.20
C THR A 88 -8.70 7.16 -10.62
N LEU A 89 -7.98 6.11 -10.22
CA LEU A 89 -6.56 5.97 -10.52
C LEU A 89 -6.34 5.52 -11.98
N PRO A 90 -5.35 6.10 -12.69
CA PRO A 90 -5.06 5.81 -14.09
C PRO A 90 -4.26 4.50 -14.23
N VAL A 91 -4.88 3.36 -13.88
CA VAL A 91 -4.26 2.04 -13.97
C VAL A 91 -4.96 1.19 -15.03
N GLN A 92 -4.17 0.52 -15.88
CA GLN A 92 -4.68 -0.29 -16.99
C GLN A 92 -5.27 -1.63 -16.52
N MET A 93 -4.73 -2.21 -15.44
CA MET A 93 -5.17 -3.47 -14.86
C MET A 93 -5.18 -3.34 -13.33
N ARG A 94 -6.19 -3.95 -12.67
CA ARG A 94 -6.33 -3.90 -11.21
C ARG A 94 -6.31 -5.29 -10.62
N ILE A 95 -5.43 -5.49 -9.65
CA ILE A 95 -5.35 -6.70 -8.84
C ILE A 95 -5.71 -6.30 -7.42
N ILE A 96 -6.86 -6.77 -6.93
CA ILE A 96 -7.32 -6.50 -5.56
C ILE A 96 -7.06 -7.75 -4.73
N LEU A 97 -6.25 -7.60 -3.68
CA LEU A 97 -5.96 -8.67 -2.73
C LEU A 97 -6.76 -8.40 -1.45
N ASP A 98 -7.70 -9.29 -1.12
CA ASP A 98 -8.36 -9.29 0.18
C ASP A 98 -7.47 -10.01 1.20
N LEU A 99 -7.09 -9.27 2.23
CA LEU A 99 -6.10 -9.66 3.22
C LEU A 99 -6.67 -9.67 4.64
N THR A 100 -8.01 -9.62 4.75
CA THR A 100 -8.77 -9.50 6.00
C THR A 100 -8.68 -10.75 6.89
N GLN A 101 -8.15 -11.86 6.37
CA GLN A 101 -8.13 -13.16 7.05
C GLN A 101 -6.84 -13.50 7.83
N GLY A 102 -5.78 -12.70 7.76
CA GLY A 102 -4.48 -13.09 8.31
C GLY A 102 -4.16 -12.45 9.67
N LYS A 103 -4.21 -13.22 10.77
CA LYS A 103 -3.51 -12.87 12.03
C LYS A 103 -2.02 -13.26 12.00
N GLU A 104 -1.61 -14.04 11.01
CA GLU A 104 -0.27 -14.64 10.95
C GLU A 104 0.77 -13.72 10.29
N GLN A 105 2.01 -13.81 10.77
CA GLN A 105 3.15 -13.10 10.19
C GLN A 105 3.39 -13.53 8.75
N CYS A 106 3.54 -12.56 7.85
CA CYS A 106 3.65 -12.80 6.41
C CYS A 106 2.53 -13.68 5.81
N ARG A 107 1.39 -13.79 6.50
CA ARG A 107 0.15 -14.46 6.06
C ARG A 107 0.38 -15.91 5.61
N VAL A 108 0.83 -16.74 6.56
CA VAL A 108 0.67 -18.20 6.51
C VAL A 108 -0.76 -18.55 6.96
#